data_AF-A0A6M0GF39-F1
#
_entry.id   AF-A0A6M0GF39-F1
#
_cell.length_a   1.000
_cell.length_b   1.000
_cell.length_c   1.000
_cell.angle_alpha   90.00
_cell.angle_beta   90.00
_cell.angle_gamma   90.00
#
_symmetry.space_group_name_H-M   'P 1'
#
loop_
_entity.id
_entity.type
_entity.pdbx_description
1 polymer ?
#
loop_
_entity_poly.entity_id
_entity_poly.type
_entity_poly.pdbx_seq_one_letter_code
_entity_poly.pdbx_strand_id
1 'polypeptide(L)'
;MESQENGPLVLGDGFGFFPHGVIDQHFDRKARLGRLIVAVSAADAQQAFGYGIDEDTAFVYDASRDKATVIGAGTVVAVDAAKATFNEVGLQGVRISVLGPGDVLEFPARKVSVNPKKSLITKEYLTLEQTHLSSLFSPYSGRLEEAMGFLLTDNANENALETRVPTISGGERIIRFEQTGDTRGYWGYLDGQLDSYTVLNVSLSITPYR
;
A
#
# COMPACT_ATOMS: atom_id res chain seq x y z
N MET A 1 25.66 -5.46 -0.65
CA MET A 1 24.40 -4.72 -0.46
C MET A 1 23.60 -4.62 -1.76
N GLU A 2 24.24 -4.51 -2.94
CA GLU A 2 23.57 -4.48 -4.26
C GLU A 2 22.67 -5.70 -4.60
N SER A 3 22.93 -6.89 -4.06
CA SER A 3 22.16 -8.10 -4.39
C SER A 3 20.73 -8.13 -3.85
N GLN A 4 20.40 -7.30 -2.85
CA GLN A 4 19.04 -7.23 -2.29
C GLN A 4 18.11 -6.25 -3.01
N GLU A 5 18.65 -5.48 -3.98
CA GLU A 5 17.91 -4.40 -4.66
C GLU A 5 17.39 -4.83 -6.03
N ASN A 6 18.16 -5.66 -6.77
CA ASN A 6 17.82 -6.08 -8.14
C ASN A 6 17.69 -7.61 -8.29
N GLY A 7 17.57 -8.34 -7.17
CA GLY A 7 17.39 -9.79 -7.19
C GLY A 7 16.01 -10.19 -7.72
N PRO A 8 15.88 -11.32 -8.44
CA PRO A 8 14.59 -11.82 -8.87
C PRO A 8 13.67 -12.09 -7.66
N LEU A 9 12.36 -11.90 -7.85
CA LEU A 9 11.38 -12.37 -6.87
C LEU A 9 11.43 -13.89 -6.82
N VAL A 10 11.63 -14.43 -5.61
CA VAL A 10 11.61 -15.88 -5.35
C VAL A 10 10.59 -16.14 -4.24
N LEU A 11 9.66 -17.06 -4.51
CA LEU A 11 8.69 -17.54 -3.52
C LEU A 11 9.16 -18.91 -2.99
N GLY A 12 8.91 -19.13 -1.71
CA GLY A 12 9.23 -20.39 -1.04
C GLY A 12 8.52 -20.49 0.31
N ASP A 13 8.53 -21.68 0.89
CA ASP A 13 7.85 -21.95 2.15
C ASP A 13 8.52 -21.24 3.33
N GLY A 14 7.73 -20.51 4.11
CA GLY A 14 8.16 -19.91 5.37
C GLY A 14 7.91 -20.81 6.58
N PHE A 15 8.24 -20.33 7.78
CA PHE A 15 8.01 -21.05 9.04
C PHE A 15 6.54 -21.07 9.51
N GLY A 16 5.64 -20.35 8.83
CA GLY A 16 4.20 -20.37 9.15
C GLY A 16 3.78 -19.64 10.43
N PHE A 17 4.62 -18.76 11.00
CA PHE A 17 4.28 -18.00 12.21
C PHE A 17 3.18 -16.94 12.00
N PHE A 18 3.01 -16.48 10.76
CA PHE A 18 1.96 -15.56 10.36
C PHE A 18 1.20 -16.17 9.17
N PRO A 19 -0.02 -16.70 9.39
CA PRO A 19 -0.73 -17.46 8.36
C PRO A 19 -1.61 -16.59 7.44
N HIS A 20 -1.55 -15.26 7.56
CA HIS A 20 -2.53 -14.36 6.92
C HIS A 20 -2.05 -13.65 5.66
N GLY A 21 -0.85 -13.97 5.17
CA GLY A 21 -0.33 -13.42 3.91
C GLY A 21 1.19 -13.40 3.84
N VAL A 22 1.69 -12.79 2.77
CA VAL A 22 3.12 -12.60 2.52
C VAL A 22 3.61 -11.34 3.24
N ILE A 23 4.76 -11.42 3.92
CA ILE A 23 5.41 -10.25 4.54
C ILE A 23 6.58 -9.79 3.67
N ASP A 24 6.67 -8.48 3.47
CA ASP A 24 7.84 -7.82 2.92
C ASP A 24 8.33 -6.71 3.88
N GLN A 25 9.63 -6.44 3.90
CA GLN A 25 10.30 -5.51 4.84
C GLN A 25 11.03 -4.40 4.09
N HIS A 26 11.54 -3.37 4.78
CA HIS A 26 12.21 -2.18 4.19
C HIS A 26 11.42 -1.60 3.00
N PHE A 27 10.11 -1.46 3.20
CA PHE A 27 9.17 -1.24 2.10
C PHE A 27 9.21 0.20 1.56
N ASP A 28 9.39 1.20 2.42
CA ASP A 28 9.54 2.63 2.08
C ASP A 28 10.87 2.95 1.38
N ARG A 29 11.94 2.22 1.71
CA ARG A 29 13.27 2.49 1.15
C ARG A 29 13.47 2.00 -0.28
N LYS A 30 12.54 1.21 -0.81
CA LYS A 30 12.75 0.41 -2.01
C LYS A 30 11.45 0.36 -2.82
N ALA A 31 11.56 0.21 -4.14
CA ALA A 31 10.41 0.02 -5.03
C ALA A 31 9.74 -1.37 -4.86
N ARG A 32 9.33 -1.73 -3.63
CA ARG A 32 8.89 -3.08 -3.24
C ARG A 32 7.40 -3.31 -3.38
N LEU A 33 6.61 -2.27 -3.62
CA LEU A 33 5.18 -2.42 -3.86
C LEU A 33 4.89 -3.30 -5.09
N GLY A 34 5.60 -3.07 -6.21
CA GLY A 34 5.42 -3.87 -7.42
C GLY A 34 5.70 -5.36 -7.20
N ARG A 35 6.81 -5.70 -6.52
CA ARG A 35 7.16 -7.11 -6.26
C ARG A 35 6.21 -7.79 -5.27
N LEU A 36 5.74 -7.06 -4.26
CA LEU A 36 4.77 -7.61 -3.30
C LEU A 36 3.44 -7.92 -4.01
N ILE A 37 2.98 -7.00 -4.87
CA ILE A 37 1.80 -7.21 -5.71
C ILE A 37 1.96 -8.46 -6.58
N VAL A 38 3.10 -8.63 -7.26
CA VAL A 38 3.37 -9.82 -8.08
C VAL A 38 3.37 -11.09 -7.23
N ALA A 39 4.01 -11.06 -6.05
CA ALA A 39 4.08 -12.19 -5.14
C ALA A 39 2.70 -12.69 -4.73
N VAL A 40 1.80 -11.78 -4.35
CA VAL A 40 0.46 -12.15 -3.87
C VAL A 40 -0.54 -12.40 -5.00
N SER A 41 -0.35 -11.79 -6.17
CA SER A 41 -1.20 -12.04 -7.35
C SER A 41 -0.94 -13.40 -7.99
N ALA A 42 0.25 -13.97 -7.78
CA ALA A 42 0.62 -15.31 -8.26
C ALA A 42 0.22 -16.44 -7.29
N ALA A 43 -0.28 -16.10 -6.10
CA ALA A 43 -0.57 -17.05 -5.04
C ALA A 43 -2.07 -17.42 -5.00
N ASP A 44 -2.39 -18.56 -4.39
CA ASP A 44 -3.78 -19.01 -4.23
C ASP A 44 -4.60 -18.03 -3.37
N ALA A 45 -5.93 -18.11 -3.41
CA ALA A 45 -6.84 -17.14 -2.77
C ALA A 45 -6.58 -16.89 -1.27
N GLN A 46 -5.99 -17.84 -0.55
CA GLN A 46 -5.62 -17.72 0.87
C GLN A 46 -4.34 -16.89 1.09
N GLN A 47 -3.47 -16.82 0.08
CA GLN A 47 -2.19 -16.09 0.08
C GLN A 47 -2.23 -14.83 -0.81
N ALA A 48 -3.42 -14.45 -1.28
CA ALA A 48 -3.65 -13.25 -2.08
C ALA A 48 -3.53 -11.93 -1.29
N PHE A 49 -2.86 -11.96 -0.13
CA PHE A 49 -2.69 -10.81 0.76
C PHE A 49 -1.21 -10.62 1.09
N GLY A 50 -0.79 -9.35 1.10
CA GLY A 50 0.59 -8.95 1.34
C GLY A 50 0.68 -7.80 2.32
N TYR A 51 1.75 -7.76 3.10
CA TYR A 51 2.02 -6.69 4.06
C TYR A 51 3.46 -6.21 3.89
N GLY A 52 3.62 -5.01 3.35
CA GLY A 52 4.90 -4.31 3.25
C GLY A 52 5.14 -3.48 4.51
N ILE A 53 6.21 -3.77 5.24
CA ILE A 53 6.56 -3.09 6.50
C ILE A 53 7.71 -2.13 6.22
N ASP A 54 7.49 -0.85 6.50
CA ASP A 54 8.51 0.20 6.40
C ASP A 54 9.65 -0.02 7.39
N GLU A 55 10.77 0.69 7.20
CA GLU A 55 11.79 0.74 8.23
C GLU A 55 11.28 1.40 9.53
N ASP A 56 11.95 1.08 10.64
CA ASP A 56 11.59 1.55 11.98
C ASP A 56 10.12 1.29 12.34
N THR A 57 9.55 0.23 11.79
CA THR A 57 8.14 -0.14 11.90
C THR A 57 8.00 -1.63 12.18
N ALA A 58 7.02 -2.01 12.99
CA ALA A 58 6.69 -3.40 13.26
C ALA A 58 5.18 -3.65 13.13
N PHE A 59 4.84 -4.82 12.60
CA PHE A 59 3.48 -5.35 12.53
C PHE A 59 3.33 -6.48 13.55
N VAL A 60 2.92 -6.11 14.76
CA VAL A 60 2.93 -7.02 15.91
C VAL A 60 1.70 -7.90 15.89
N TYR A 61 1.84 -9.16 15.47
CA TYR A 61 0.77 -10.14 15.44
C TYR A 61 0.60 -10.88 16.78
N ASP A 62 -0.61 -10.81 17.34
CA ASP A 62 -1.06 -11.55 18.52
C ASP A 62 -1.93 -12.73 18.05
N ALA A 63 -1.31 -13.91 17.95
CA ALA A 63 -1.98 -15.13 17.50
C ALA A 63 -3.14 -15.57 18.41
N SER A 64 -3.14 -15.19 19.69
CA SER A 64 -4.22 -15.54 20.61
C SER A 64 -5.52 -14.76 20.36
N ARG A 65 -5.41 -13.60 19.71
CA ARG A 65 -6.52 -12.70 19.40
C ARG A 65 -6.75 -12.51 17.91
N ASP A 66 -5.93 -13.15 17.10
CA ASP A 66 -5.92 -13.06 15.65
C ASP A 66 -5.94 -11.61 15.13
N LYS A 67 -5.07 -10.78 15.70
CA LYS A 67 -4.97 -9.36 15.34
C LYS A 67 -3.51 -8.93 15.25
N ALA A 68 -3.25 -7.94 14.41
CA ALA A 68 -1.94 -7.33 14.32
C ALA A 68 -2.03 -5.81 14.50
N THR A 69 -1.06 -5.23 15.21
CA THR A 69 -1.00 -3.80 15.51
C THR A 69 0.26 -3.19 14.90
N VAL A 70 0.10 -2.05 14.23
CA VAL A 70 1.22 -1.28 13.68
C VAL A 70 1.85 -0.45 14.79
N ILE A 71 3.16 -0.55 14.96
CA ILE A 71 3.95 0.29 15.87
C ILE A 71 5.21 0.79 15.16
N GLY A 72 5.80 1.87 15.66
CA GLY A 72 7.01 2.47 15.07
C GLY A 72 6.73 3.79 14.36
N ALA A 73 7.66 4.23 13.52
CA ALA A 73 7.66 5.55 12.89
C ALA A 73 7.18 5.58 11.43
N GLY A 74 7.02 4.43 10.79
CA GLY A 74 6.51 4.29 9.42
C GLY A 74 5.16 3.58 9.38
N THR A 75 4.88 2.94 8.25
CA THR A 75 3.59 2.33 7.97
C THR A 75 3.69 0.86 7.57
N VAL A 76 2.53 0.20 7.57
CA VAL A 76 2.34 -1.10 6.95
C VAL A 76 1.41 -0.94 5.75
N VAL A 77 1.90 -1.27 4.56
CA VAL A 77 1.12 -1.30 3.33
C VAL A 77 0.49 -2.68 3.18
N ALA A 78 -0.83 -2.75 3.33
CA ALA A 78 -1.61 -3.96 3.09
C ALA A 78 -2.08 -4.01 1.62
N VAL A 79 -1.75 -5.10 0.95
CA VAL A 79 -2.14 -5.41 -0.43
C VAL A 79 -3.16 -6.55 -0.40
N ASP A 80 -4.32 -6.33 -0.99
CA ASP A 80 -5.34 -7.35 -1.24
C ASP A 80 -5.47 -7.56 -2.75
N ALA A 81 -5.07 -8.75 -3.19
CA ALA A 81 -5.14 -9.21 -4.56
C ALA A 81 -6.17 -10.34 -4.73
N ALA A 82 -7.08 -10.56 -3.78
CA ALA A 82 -8.05 -11.66 -3.82
C ALA A 82 -9.02 -11.57 -5.02
N LYS A 83 -9.20 -10.36 -5.57
CA LYS A 83 -9.97 -10.09 -6.80
C LYS A 83 -9.10 -9.63 -7.95
N ALA A 84 -7.77 -9.77 -7.83
CA ALA A 84 -6.87 -9.30 -8.84
C ALA A 84 -7.01 -10.13 -10.13
N THR A 85 -6.95 -9.45 -11.26
CA THR A 85 -6.75 -10.08 -12.56
C THR A 85 -5.43 -9.57 -13.12
N PHE A 86 -4.52 -10.50 -13.39
CA PHE A 86 -3.20 -10.21 -13.96
C PHE A 86 -3.04 -10.94 -15.29
N ASN A 87 -2.77 -10.20 -16.35
CA ASN A 87 -2.57 -10.74 -17.70
C ASN A 87 -1.58 -9.89 -18.49
N GLU A 88 -1.33 -10.24 -19.76
CA GLU A 88 -0.39 -9.53 -20.64
C GLU A 88 -0.74 -8.04 -20.83
N VAL A 89 -2.01 -7.68 -20.70
CA VAL A 89 -2.50 -6.30 -20.86
C VAL A 89 -2.25 -5.50 -19.60
N GLY A 90 -2.37 -6.09 -18.40
CA GLY A 90 -2.15 -5.35 -17.17
C GLY A 90 -2.65 -6.03 -15.90
N LEU A 91 -2.83 -5.20 -14.87
CA LEU A 91 -3.28 -5.59 -13.54
C LEU A 91 -4.50 -4.75 -13.15
N GLN A 92 -5.54 -5.39 -12.62
CA GLN A 92 -6.71 -4.72 -12.05
C GLN A 92 -7.22 -5.47 -10.83
N GLY A 93 -8.08 -4.83 -10.03
CA GLY A 93 -8.75 -5.49 -8.91
C GLY A 93 -7.89 -5.66 -7.66
N VAL A 94 -6.73 -5.00 -7.60
CA VAL A 94 -5.90 -4.92 -6.38
C VAL A 94 -6.39 -3.77 -5.51
N ARG A 95 -6.49 -4.01 -4.21
CA ARG A 95 -6.75 -2.98 -3.20
C ARG A 95 -5.52 -2.75 -2.35
N ILE A 96 -5.23 -1.48 -2.10
CA ILE A 96 -4.12 -1.02 -1.27
C ILE A 96 -4.68 -0.27 -0.07
N SER A 97 -4.18 -0.61 1.10
CA SER A 97 -4.39 0.18 2.32
C SER A 97 -3.04 0.50 2.96
N VAL A 98 -2.91 1.68 3.54
CA VAL A 98 -1.77 2.10 4.37
C VAL A 98 -2.24 2.22 5.80
N LEU A 99 -1.61 1.45 6.69
CA LEU A 99 -1.88 1.42 8.11
C LEU A 99 -0.73 2.12 8.84
N GLY A 100 -1.03 3.17 9.60
CA GLY A 100 -0.05 3.90 10.38
C GLY A 100 -0.03 3.48 11.84
N PRO A 101 0.82 4.11 12.67
CA PRO A 101 1.03 3.68 14.06
C PRO A 101 -0.25 3.68 14.91
N GLY A 102 -0.45 2.59 15.63
CA GLY A 102 -1.62 2.34 16.48
C GLY A 102 -2.85 1.80 15.73
N ASP A 103 -2.81 1.67 14.40
CA ASP A 103 -3.86 0.99 13.66
C ASP A 103 -3.80 -0.53 13.92
N VAL A 104 -4.97 -1.17 13.94
CA VAL A 104 -5.11 -2.60 14.23
C VAL A 104 -5.83 -3.28 13.07
N LEU A 105 -5.27 -4.40 12.59
CA LEU A 105 -5.91 -5.27 11.61
C LEU A 105 -6.37 -6.58 12.30
N GLU A 106 -7.67 -6.87 12.22
CA GLU A 106 -8.29 -8.07 12.78
C GLU A 106 -8.50 -9.13 11.69
N PHE A 107 -8.17 -10.38 11.98
CA PHE A 107 -8.31 -11.53 11.09
C PHE A 107 -9.44 -12.48 11.53
N PRO A 108 -9.98 -13.32 10.64
CA PRO A 108 -9.73 -13.37 9.19
C PRO A 108 -10.51 -12.30 8.40
N ALA A 109 -11.34 -11.50 9.08
CA ALA A 109 -12.19 -10.48 8.45
C ALA A 109 -11.41 -9.36 7.76
N ARG A 110 -10.12 -9.18 8.10
CA ARG A 110 -9.24 -8.10 7.62
C ARG A 110 -9.85 -6.73 7.88
N LYS A 111 -10.50 -6.59 9.04
CA LYS A 111 -11.13 -5.35 9.45
C LYS A 111 -10.07 -4.46 10.09
N VAL A 112 -9.98 -3.22 9.62
CA VAL A 112 -9.10 -2.21 10.21
C VAL A 112 -9.86 -1.43 11.26
N SER A 113 -9.26 -1.32 12.44
CA SER A 113 -9.64 -0.37 13.48
C SER A 113 -8.56 0.71 13.53
N VAL A 114 -8.90 1.91 13.06
CA VAL A 114 -7.98 3.06 12.97
C VAL A 114 -7.70 3.62 14.36
N ASN A 115 -6.47 4.07 14.58
CA ASN A 115 -6.07 4.74 15.81
C ASN A 115 -7.05 5.89 16.14
N PRO A 116 -7.66 5.93 17.34
CA PRO A 116 -8.69 6.92 17.69
C PRO A 116 -8.19 8.37 17.73
N LYS A 117 -6.86 8.59 17.71
CA LYS A 117 -6.27 9.92 17.54
C LYS A 117 -6.39 10.46 16.11
N LYS A 118 -6.69 9.61 15.13
CA LYS A 118 -6.89 9.99 13.74
C LYS A 118 -8.38 10.21 13.47
N SER A 119 -8.66 11.26 12.72
CA SER A 119 -10.02 11.64 12.30
C SER A 119 -10.25 11.29 10.85
N LEU A 120 -11.48 10.90 10.50
CA LEU A 120 -11.88 10.67 9.12
C LEU A 120 -11.74 11.97 8.31
N ILE A 121 -11.09 11.89 7.15
CA ILE A 121 -11.03 12.99 6.19
C ILE A 121 -12.41 13.14 5.56
N THR A 122 -13.02 14.31 5.75
CA THR A 122 -14.36 14.66 5.25
C THR A 122 -14.40 16.03 4.58
N LYS A 123 -13.32 16.80 4.72
CA LYS A 123 -13.10 18.10 4.08
C LYS A 123 -11.71 18.00 3.51
N GLU A 124 -11.61 17.90 2.19
CA GLU A 124 -10.31 17.80 1.56
C GLU A 124 -9.59 19.14 1.71
N TYR A 125 -8.45 19.11 2.40
CA TYR A 125 -7.67 20.29 2.76
C TYR A 125 -7.01 20.94 1.54
N LEU A 126 -6.71 20.14 0.51
CA LEU A 126 -6.08 20.58 -0.72
C LEU A 126 -7.09 20.76 -1.85
N THR A 127 -6.71 21.65 -2.78
CA THR A 127 -7.40 21.87 -4.06
C THR A 127 -6.32 21.98 -5.13
N LEU A 128 -5.60 20.88 -5.36
CA LEU A 128 -4.52 20.81 -6.34
C LEU A 128 -4.94 19.87 -7.47
N GLU A 129 -4.85 20.34 -8.72
CA GLU A 129 -4.91 19.47 -9.89
C GLU A 129 -3.50 18.92 -10.14
N GLN A 130 -3.26 17.67 -9.76
CA GLN A 130 -2.03 16.92 -10.03
C GLN A 130 -2.35 15.50 -10.48
N THR A 131 -2.51 15.35 -11.79
CA THR A 131 -2.90 14.06 -12.40
C THR A 131 -1.72 13.11 -12.59
N HIS A 132 -0.47 13.60 -12.56
CA HIS A 132 0.72 12.83 -12.89
C HIS A 132 1.86 13.05 -11.90
N LEU A 133 2.18 12.00 -11.14
CA LEU A 133 3.34 11.95 -10.26
C LEU A 133 4.39 11.07 -10.92
N SER A 134 5.50 11.66 -11.36
CA SER A 134 6.58 10.96 -12.10
C SER A 134 7.30 9.88 -11.28
N SER A 135 6.95 9.73 -10.00
CA SER A 135 7.86 9.16 -9.04
C SER A 135 7.22 8.25 -8.00
N LEU A 136 5.91 7.98 -7.94
CA LEU A 136 5.25 7.21 -6.85
C LEU A 136 5.86 5.86 -6.42
N PHE A 137 6.75 5.28 -7.24
CA PHE A 137 7.48 4.04 -6.98
C PHE A 137 9.01 4.22 -6.90
N SER A 138 9.48 5.47 -6.94
CA SER A 138 10.88 5.82 -6.78
C SER A 138 11.23 5.79 -5.29
N PRO A 139 12.39 5.22 -4.89
CA PRO A 139 12.85 5.30 -3.52
C PRO A 139 13.21 6.74 -3.09
N TYR A 140 13.18 7.70 -4.03
CA TYR A 140 13.52 9.13 -3.80
C TYR A 140 12.31 10.06 -3.78
N SER A 141 11.11 9.55 -4.08
CA SER A 141 9.86 10.28 -3.88
C SER A 141 9.25 9.89 -2.55
N GLY A 142 8.50 10.81 -1.94
CA GLY A 142 7.87 10.62 -0.63
C GLY A 142 7.14 9.29 -0.42
N ARG A 143 6.88 8.99 0.85
CA ARG A 143 6.28 7.73 1.30
C ARG A 143 4.91 7.52 0.66
N LEU A 144 4.52 6.25 0.44
CA LEU A 144 3.20 5.91 -0.10
C LEU A 144 2.06 6.45 0.79
N GLU A 145 2.30 6.53 2.10
CA GLU A 145 1.43 7.20 3.07
C GLU A 145 1.13 8.64 2.67
N GLU A 146 2.15 9.44 2.37
CA GLU A 146 2.01 10.84 2.01
C GLU A 146 1.27 10.97 0.67
N ALA A 147 1.67 10.17 -0.32
CA ALA A 147 1.00 10.17 -1.61
C ALA A 147 -0.50 9.85 -1.50
N MET A 148 -0.87 8.76 -0.85
CA MET A 148 -2.27 8.37 -0.77
C MET A 148 -3.07 9.17 0.28
N GLY A 149 -2.43 9.59 1.37
CA GLY A 149 -3.06 10.36 2.43
C GLY A 149 -3.33 11.78 1.97
N PHE A 150 -2.24 12.51 1.68
CA PHE A 150 -2.26 13.94 1.39
C PHE A 150 -2.69 14.24 -0.05
N LEU A 151 -2.10 13.60 -1.06
CA LEU A 151 -2.36 13.95 -2.46
C LEU A 151 -3.65 13.32 -3.03
N LEU A 152 -4.12 12.20 -2.46
CA LEU A 152 -5.33 11.51 -2.90
C LEU A 152 -6.51 11.74 -1.96
N THR A 153 -6.48 11.22 -0.73
CA THR A 153 -7.68 11.26 0.13
C THR A 153 -7.96 12.62 0.77
N ASP A 154 -6.95 13.48 0.90
CA ASP A 154 -7.06 14.84 1.45
C ASP A 154 -7.04 15.93 0.36
N ASN A 155 -7.45 15.58 -0.86
CA ASN A 155 -7.46 16.49 -2.00
C ASN A 155 -8.81 16.49 -2.75
N ALA A 156 -9.45 17.66 -2.82
CA ALA A 156 -10.82 17.81 -3.31
C ALA A 156 -10.97 17.57 -4.80
N ASN A 157 -9.89 17.81 -5.53
CA ASN A 157 -9.90 17.77 -6.97
C ASN A 157 -9.32 16.48 -7.53
N GLU A 158 -8.85 15.55 -6.68
CA GLU A 158 -8.18 14.33 -7.14
C GLU A 158 -8.90 13.06 -6.70
N ASN A 159 -9.43 12.34 -7.69
CA ASN A 159 -9.96 11.00 -7.47
C ASN A 159 -8.91 9.91 -7.76
N ALA A 160 -7.78 10.25 -8.39
CA ALA A 160 -6.76 9.28 -8.72
C ALA A 160 -5.37 9.90 -8.88
N LEU A 161 -4.34 9.14 -8.51
CA LEU A 161 -2.94 9.46 -8.78
C LEU A 161 -2.40 8.49 -9.84
N GLU A 162 -1.77 9.04 -10.87
CA GLU A 162 -1.14 8.24 -11.91
C GLU A 162 0.37 8.45 -11.97
N THR A 163 1.09 7.38 -12.24
CA THR A 163 2.49 7.44 -12.65
C THR A 163 2.71 6.65 -13.92
N ARG A 164 3.63 7.13 -14.76
CA ARG A 164 4.03 6.46 -16.00
C ARG A 164 5.36 5.79 -15.79
N VAL A 165 5.44 4.51 -16.12
CA VAL A 165 6.64 3.71 -15.95
C VAL A 165 7.07 3.16 -17.31
N PRO A 166 8.29 3.47 -17.79
CA PRO A 166 8.80 2.91 -19.02
C PRO A 166 9.05 1.40 -18.88
N THR A 167 8.81 0.65 -19.96
CA THR A 167 9.04 -0.80 -20.00
C THR A 167 10.35 -1.13 -20.72
N ILE A 168 10.97 -2.25 -20.34
CA ILE A 168 12.24 -2.73 -20.93
C ILE A 168 12.05 -3.11 -22.41
N SER A 169 10.85 -3.56 -22.80
CA SER A 169 10.49 -3.93 -24.17
C SER A 169 10.17 -2.75 -25.09
N GLY A 170 10.19 -1.52 -24.57
CA GLY A 170 9.68 -0.34 -25.26
C GLY A 170 8.18 -0.14 -25.02
N GLY A 171 7.78 1.13 -24.83
CA GLY A 171 6.43 1.54 -24.40
C GLY A 171 6.35 1.87 -22.92
N GLU A 172 5.20 2.42 -22.49
CA GLU A 172 4.96 2.83 -21.10
C GLU A 172 3.78 2.07 -20.50
N ARG A 173 3.77 1.96 -19.17
CA ARG A 173 2.62 1.51 -18.38
C ARG A 173 2.17 2.65 -17.49
N ILE A 174 0.86 2.79 -17.32
CA ILE A 174 0.25 3.67 -16.33
C ILE A 174 -0.02 2.83 -15.09
N ILE A 175 0.49 3.27 -13.94
CA ILE A 175 0.03 2.77 -12.65
C ILE A 175 -0.89 3.83 -12.05
N ARG A 176 -2.13 3.43 -11.76
CA ARG A 176 -3.18 4.33 -11.27
C ARG A 176 -3.67 3.85 -9.91
N PHE A 177 -3.56 4.73 -8.92
CA PHE A 177 -4.22 4.63 -7.62
C PHE A 177 -5.50 5.44 -7.68
N GLU A 178 -6.64 4.85 -7.38
CA GLU A 178 -7.94 5.50 -7.54
C GLU A 178 -8.84 5.29 -6.33
N GLN A 179 -9.49 6.36 -5.88
CA GLN A 179 -10.50 6.26 -4.84
C GLN A 179 -11.73 5.52 -5.36
N THR A 180 -12.37 4.79 -4.46
CA THR A 180 -13.62 4.07 -4.70
C THR A 180 -14.64 4.43 -3.62
N GLY A 181 -15.89 3.96 -3.75
CA GLY A 181 -16.92 4.21 -2.72
C GLY A 181 -16.53 3.74 -1.31
N ASP A 182 -15.66 2.73 -1.23
CA ASP A 182 -15.17 2.14 0.02
C ASP A 182 -13.85 2.76 0.52
N THR A 183 -13.27 3.69 -0.25
CA THR A 183 -12.03 4.35 0.12
C THR A 183 -12.27 5.31 1.28
N ARG A 184 -11.43 5.22 2.30
CA ARG A 184 -11.50 6.08 3.49
C ARG A 184 -10.09 6.51 3.86
N GLY A 185 -9.88 7.82 3.94
CA GLY A 185 -8.66 8.41 4.47
C GLY A 185 -8.88 8.93 5.89
N TYR A 186 -7.87 8.80 6.74
CA TYR A 186 -7.84 9.32 8.09
C TYR A 186 -6.52 10.04 8.32
N TRP A 187 -6.52 11.07 9.13
CA TRP A 187 -5.32 11.82 9.48
C TRP A 187 -5.34 12.25 10.94
N GLY A 188 -4.16 12.45 11.53
CA GLY A 188 -4.03 13.07 12.84
C GLY A 188 -2.59 13.12 13.33
N TYR A 189 -2.37 13.87 14.40
CA TYR A 189 -1.06 13.99 15.04
C TYR A 189 -0.90 12.92 16.13
N LEU A 190 0.07 12.01 15.94
CA LEU A 190 0.35 10.96 16.93
C LEU A 190 1.42 11.39 17.94
N ASP A 191 2.45 12.09 17.46
CA ASP A 191 3.59 12.61 18.21
C ASP A 191 3.56 14.15 18.36
N GLY A 192 2.56 14.81 17.77
CA GLY A 192 2.38 16.26 17.85
C GLY A 192 3.20 17.07 16.86
N GLN A 193 3.94 16.44 15.94
CA GLN A 193 4.78 17.16 14.97
C GLN A 193 4.55 16.71 13.52
N LEU A 194 4.29 15.43 13.28
CA LEU A 194 4.13 14.91 11.93
C LEU A 194 2.69 14.44 11.69
N ASP A 195 2.21 14.71 10.48
CA ASP A 195 0.95 14.15 10.00
C ASP A 195 1.10 12.63 9.90
N SER A 196 0.15 11.90 10.51
CA SER A 196 0.04 10.46 10.34
C SER A 196 -1.26 10.12 9.66
N TYR A 197 -1.16 9.43 8.53
CA TYR A 197 -2.29 9.01 7.74
C TYR A 197 -2.63 7.54 7.96
N THR A 198 -3.88 7.22 7.64
CA THR A 198 -4.36 5.85 7.38
C THR A 198 -5.22 5.94 6.15
N VAL A 199 -4.95 5.11 5.16
CA VAL A 199 -5.73 5.11 3.91
C VAL A 199 -6.22 3.70 3.65
N LEU A 200 -7.52 3.53 3.44
CA LEU A 200 -8.14 2.23 3.26
C LEU A 200 -8.71 2.08 1.85
N ASN A 201 -8.55 0.88 1.28
CA ASN A 201 -9.27 0.40 0.10
C ASN A 201 -9.08 1.22 -1.20
N VAL A 202 -7.91 1.82 -1.40
CA VAL A 202 -7.58 2.47 -2.68
C VAL A 202 -7.44 1.39 -3.76
N SER A 203 -8.04 1.61 -4.92
CA SER A 203 -7.91 0.70 -6.07
C SER A 203 -6.57 0.93 -6.75
N LEU A 204 -5.85 -0.14 -7.09
CA LEU A 204 -4.65 -0.08 -7.93
C LEU A 204 -4.90 -0.80 -9.25
N SER A 205 -4.51 -0.14 -10.34
CA SER A 205 -4.47 -0.75 -11.67
C SER A 205 -3.17 -0.41 -12.40
N ILE A 206 -2.75 -1.31 -13.29
CA ILE A 206 -1.63 -1.14 -14.20
C ILE A 206 -2.16 -1.40 -15.62
N THR A 207 -2.02 -0.43 -16.51
CA THR A 207 -2.51 -0.52 -17.89
C THR A 207 -1.47 -0.06 -18.91
N PRO A 208 -1.57 -0.46 -20.20
CA PRO A 208 -0.73 0.08 -21.24
C PRO A 208 -0.99 1.57 -21.44
N TYR A 209 0.07 2.35 -21.58
CA TYR A 209 -0.04 3.70 -22.14
C TYR A 209 -0.33 3.58 -23.64
N ARG A 210 -1.36 4.28 -24.12
CA ARG A 210 -1.76 4.27 -25.54
C ARG A 210 -1.04 5.33 -26.35
#